data_AF-A0AA35S5I1-F1
#
_entry.id   AF-A0AA35S5I1-F1
#
_cell.length_a   1.000
_cell.length_b   1.000
_cell.length_c   1.000
_cell.angle_alpha   90.00
_cell.angle_beta   90.00
_cell.angle_gamma   90.00
#
_symmetry.space_group_name_H-M   'P 1'
#
loop_
_entity.id
_entity.type
_entity.pdbx_description
1 polymer ?
#
loop_
_entity_poly.entity_id
_entity_poly.type
_entity_poly.pdbx_seq_one_letter_code
_entity_poly.pdbx_strand_id
1 'polypeptide(L)'
;MQQMKREGTLSVFQRLKNMRTQRMKLVQTQAQYVFIHDSLSELVVCGETDVAAGNIRIRMMQLQKPVPGGLIGFQKQFETLEEVSSQCEASYQEAKAKYNAGKNRFPDKLPNELGRVRLRFGPKPGSDYINASFIDGYKQRKAYIATQGPMEGTVADLWRMIWEHNCSCIVMLCQTQEKGQVSSHCFWPEGEKEEAVYGKLRVGVKRVSHHGDIIERKLEVEDTEGRGGVQKTVSLMQLSSWPPGELPHPTAILSLVDLLTKAQRGSPGRHTVVMCSDGVGRTGTFICIHSQLERLKTEGVVDFFQAAKSARIQRAALIPDAAHYAFCHDVVATYMDSFETYANFKEVVRLQRVRGAVRKQAAEDKEDDPTERDQSLVNIHEDNFFRDEIDDFHDAKERLLLEGDSGSSEDDGLSVDEEEVLGLSEEEESEGEEEFKLPPALQRQFLASDDEDPSEKHQTEMSDKAWGRKRKTFYAVEGEDELSGSEGSEMAAELEEKEAIALQQRMTAAISEADFMAQPYLKRMGSRKMEQRRRNMWRRISQRCHEKTSWHC
;
A
#
# COMPACT_ATOMS: atom_id res chain seq x y z
N MET A 1 -14.69 2.77 -20.73
CA MET A 1 -13.27 3.13 -20.93
C MET A 1 -12.90 3.34 -22.41
N GLN A 2 -12.80 2.29 -23.24
CA GLN A 2 -12.43 2.45 -24.67
C GLN A 2 -13.36 3.39 -25.46
N GLN A 3 -14.68 3.26 -25.25
CA GLN A 3 -15.67 4.17 -25.88
C GLN A 3 -15.41 5.63 -25.50
N MET A 4 -15.15 5.89 -24.22
CA MET A 4 -14.85 7.22 -23.70
C MET A 4 -13.60 7.82 -24.34
N LYS A 5 -12.55 7.00 -24.56
CA LYS A 5 -11.32 7.43 -25.25
C LYS A 5 -11.54 7.79 -26.72
N ARG A 6 -12.46 7.10 -27.42
CA ARG A 6 -12.70 7.30 -28.86
C ARG A 6 -13.75 8.37 -29.15
N GLU A 7 -14.84 8.38 -28.39
CA GLU A 7 -16.05 9.13 -28.70
C GLU A 7 -16.29 10.31 -27.75
N GLY A 8 -15.54 10.40 -26.64
CA GLY A 8 -15.75 11.41 -25.60
C GLY A 8 -17.10 11.29 -24.88
N THR A 9 -17.87 10.25 -25.16
CA THR A 9 -19.18 9.97 -24.58
C THR A 9 -19.22 8.55 -24.01
N LEU A 10 -20.12 8.32 -23.08
CA LEU A 10 -20.28 7.05 -22.37
C LEU A 10 -21.76 6.75 -22.20
N SER A 11 -22.20 5.57 -22.64
CA SER A 11 -23.54 5.06 -22.36
C SER A 11 -23.48 3.65 -21.78
N VAL A 12 -23.43 3.56 -20.45
CA VAL A 12 -23.45 2.28 -19.72
C VAL A 12 -24.73 1.51 -20.03
N PHE A 13 -25.87 2.21 -20.11
CA PHE A 13 -27.17 1.61 -20.44
C PHE A 13 -27.16 0.95 -21.83
N GLN A 14 -26.79 1.69 -22.88
CA GLN A 14 -26.80 1.15 -24.24
C GLN A 14 -25.80 -0.01 -24.37
N ARG A 15 -24.64 0.11 -23.73
CA ARG A 15 -23.63 -0.95 -23.72
C ARG A 15 -24.16 -2.22 -23.04
N LEU A 16 -24.80 -2.08 -21.89
CA LEU A 16 -25.38 -3.20 -21.16
C LEU A 16 -26.55 -3.83 -21.94
N LYS A 17 -27.42 -3.02 -22.55
CA LYS A 17 -28.52 -3.49 -23.41
C LYS A 17 -27.96 -4.35 -24.55
N ASN A 18 -26.92 -3.88 -25.25
CA ASN A 18 -26.27 -4.62 -26.32
C ASN A 18 -25.55 -5.89 -25.84
N MET A 19 -24.98 -5.90 -24.63
CA MET A 19 -24.36 -7.11 -24.07
C MET A 19 -25.41 -8.16 -23.68
N ARG A 20 -26.57 -7.73 -23.19
CA ARG A 20 -27.66 -8.64 -22.80
C ARG A 20 -28.29 -9.37 -23.99
N THR A 21 -28.20 -8.85 -25.21
CA THR A 21 -28.63 -9.59 -26.41
C THR A 21 -27.74 -10.79 -26.71
N GLN A 22 -26.47 -10.77 -26.28
CA GLN A 22 -25.53 -11.86 -26.46
C GLN A 22 -25.56 -12.83 -25.28
N ARG A 23 -25.80 -12.33 -24.07
CA ARG A 23 -25.90 -13.15 -22.86
C ARG A 23 -26.88 -12.54 -21.85
N MET A 24 -27.96 -13.26 -21.60
CA MET A 24 -29.00 -12.87 -20.66
C MET A 24 -28.45 -12.66 -19.25
N LYS A 25 -29.08 -11.73 -18.51
CA LYS A 25 -28.78 -11.41 -17.10
C LYS A 25 -27.32 -10.98 -16.83
N LEU A 26 -26.62 -10.40 -17.80
CA LEU A 26 -25.37 -9.68 -17.51
C LEU A 26 -25.67 -8.43 -16.65
N VAL A 27 -24.84 -8.22 -15.62
CA VAL A 27 -25.07 -7.24 -14.54
C VAL A 27 -26.42 -7.49 -13.87
N GLN A 28 -26.42 -8.37 -12.88
CA GLN A 28 -27.63 -8.98 -12.31
C GLN A 28 -28.30 -8.10 -11.26
N THR A 29 -27.54 -7.26 -10.57
CA THR A 29 -28.04 -6.48 -9.43
C THR A 29 -27.92 -4.99 -9.67
N GLN A 30 -28.81 -4.22 -9.04
CA GLN A 30 -28.73 -2.76 -9.04
C GLN A 30 -27.39 -2.27 -8.47
N ALA A 31 -26.87 -2.92 -7.42
CA ALA A 31 -25.59 -2.58 -6.82
C ALA A 31 -24.42 -2.74 -7.82
N GLN A 32 -24.42 -3.79 -8.64
CA GLN A 32 -23.42 -3.96 -9.70
C GLN A 32 -23.53 -2.86 -10.76
N TYR A 33 -24.77 -2.47 -11.12
CA TYR A 33 -24.98 -1.39 -12.08
C TYR A 33 -24.49 -0.04 -11.57
N VAL A 34 -24.77 0.28 -10.30
CA VAL A 34 -24.26 1.49 -9.61
C VAL A 34 -22.74 1.46 -9.55
N PHE A 35 -22.14 0.34 -9.15
CA PHE A 35 -20.69 0.18 -9.07
C PHE A 35 -19.98 0.46 -10.41
N ILE A 36 -20.60 0.11 -11.55
CA ILE A 36 -20.04 0.43 -12.88
C ILE A 36 -20.01 1.94 -13.10
N HIS A 37 -21.08 2.67 -12.76
CA HIS A 37 -21.11 4.12 -12.86
C HIS A 37 -20.10 4.77 -11.92
N ASP A 38 -20.00 4.30 -10.68
CA ASP A 38 -19.03 4.80 -9.70
C ASP A 38 -17.59 4.59 -10.19
N SER A 39 -17.27 3.39 -10.70
CA SER A 39 -15.94 3.07 -11.24
C SER A 39 -15.57 3.93 -12.45
N LEU A 40 -16.54 4.24 -13.32
CA LEU A 40 -16.32 5.07 -14.49
C LEU A 40 -16.22 6.55 -14.13
N SER A 41 -17.03 7.01 -13.17
CA SER A 41 -16.95 8.36 -12.61
C SER A 41 -15.57 8.59 -11.98
N GLU A 42 -15.10 7.63 -11.19
CA GLU A 42 -13.75 7.64 -10.61
C GLU A 42 -12.67 7.79 -11.68
N LEU A 43 -12.70 6.99 -12.74
CA LEU A 43 -11.72 7.09 -13.82
C LEU A 43 -11.73 8.47 -14.50
N VAL A 44 -12.91 9.09 -14.64
CA VAL A 44 -13.03 10.43 -15.23
C VAL A 44 -12.46 11.50 -14.31
N VAL A 45 -12.67 11.38 -13.00
CA VAL A 45 -12.20 12.36 -12.01
C VAL A 45 -10.70 12.22 -11.75
N CYS A 46 -10.22 11.00 -11.52
CA CYS A 46 -8.84 10.72 -11.14
C CYS A 46 -7.89 10.69 -12.35
N GLY A 47 -8.38 10.24 -13.51
CA GLY A 47 -7.56 10.02 -14.70
C GLY A 47 -6.59 8.84 -14.54
N GLU A 48 -5.65 8.73 -15.48
CA GLU A 48 -4.57 7.74 -15.43
C GLU A 48 -3.41 8.32 -14.59
N THR A 49 -3.12 7.66 -13.47
CA THR A 49 -2.12 8.10 -12.48
C THR A 49 -0.93 7.18 -12.34
N ASP A 50 -0.96 6.01 -12.99
CA ASP A 50 0.18 5.10 -13.08
C ASP A 50 1.34 5.73 -13.86
N VAL A 51 2.56 5.50 -13.38
CA VAL A 51 3.81 6.05 -13.93
C VAL A 51 4.84 4.93 -14.02
N ALA A 52 5.40 4.72 -15.21
CA ALA A 52 6.53 3.81 -15.40
C ALA A 52 7.81 4.36 -14.75
N ALA A 53 8.67 3.49 -14.24
CA ALA A 53 9.92 3.81 -13.54
C ALA A 53 10.75 4.90 -14.23
N GLY A 54 11.07 4.72 -15.52
CA GLY A 54 11.87 5.67 -16.30
C GLY A 54 11.19 7.02 -16.55
N ASN A 55 9.87 7.12 -16.35
CA ASN A 55 9.09 8.34 -16.58
C ASN A 55 8.81 9.12 -15.30
N ILE A 56 9.30 8.69 -14.14
CA ILE A 56 9.02 9.34 -12.84
C ILE A 56 9.49 10.80 -12.84
N ARG A 57 10.71 11.07 -13.31
CA ARG A 57 11.25 12.44 -13.41
C ARG A 57 10.42 13.33 -14.34
N ILE A 58 10.02 12.80 -15.50
CA ILE A 58 9.16 13.50 -16.47
C ILE A 58 7.82 13.84 -15.81
N ARG A 59 7.22 12.87 -15.10
CA ARG A 59 5.96 13.08 -14.39
C ARG A 59 6.07 14.15 -13.31
N MET A 60 7.14 14.13 -12.52
CA MET A 60 7.40 15.16 -11.51
C MET A 60 7.50 16.56 -12.15
N MET A 61 8.25 16.70 -13.25
CA MET A 61 8.34 17.97 -13.98
C MET A 61 6.99 18.44 -14.53
N GLN A 62 6.13 17.52 -14.98
CA GLN A 62 4.76 17.86 -15.41
C GLN A 62 3.91 18.33 -14.23
N LEU A 63 4.01 17.66 -13.07
CA LEU A 63 3.24 17.99 -11.87
C LEU A 63 3.73 19.26 -11.17
N GLN A 64 4.96 19.71 -11.42
CA GLN A 64 5.47 21.01 -10.97
C GLN A 64 4.94 22.19 -11.81
N LYS A 65 4.46 21.94 -13.03
CA LYS A 65 3.91 23.01 -13.89
C LYS A 65 2.54 23.46 -13.37
N PRO A 66 2.20 24.76 -13.53
CA PRO A 66 0.88 25.25 -13.19
C PRO A 66 -0.16 24.69 -14.16
N VAL A 67 -1.28 24.24 -13.62
CA VAL A 67 -2.44 23.78 -14.38
C VAL A 67 -3.47 24.91 -14.57
N PRO A 68 -4.40 24.82 -15.55
CA PRO A 68 -5.47 25.79 -15.70
C PRO A 68 -6.23 25.98 -14.39
N GLY A 69 -6.17 27.19 -13.82
CA GLY A 69 -6.62 27.48 -12.46
C GLY A 69 -5.54 28.05 -11.53
N GLY A 70 -4.27 28.03 -11.96
CA GLY A 70 -3.15 28.67 -11.26
C GLY A 70 -2.50 27.82 -10.16
N LEU A 71 -3.06 26.64 -9.86
CA LEU A 71 -2.49 25.67 -8.94
C LEU A 71 -1.35 24.89 -9.60
N ILE A 72 -0.41 24.42 -8.79
CA ILE A 72 0.62 23.47 -9.21
C ILE A 72 -0.04 22.09 -9.40
N GLY A 73 0.41 21.29 -10.36
CA GLY A 73 -0.13 19.96 -10.64
C GLY A 73 -0.19 19.03 -9.41
N PHE A 74 0.85 19.03 -8.56
CA PHE A 74 0.84 18.29 -7.28
C PHE A 74 -0.29 18.74 -6.35
N GLN A 75 -0.48 20.05 -6.19
CA GLN A 75 -1.55 20.61 -5.37
C GLN A 75 -2.92 20.21 -5.93
N LYS A 76 -3.09 20.28 -7.26
CA LYS A 76 -4.35 19.90 -7.91
C LYS A 76 -4.67 18.41 -7.74
N GLN A 77 -3.68 17.53 -7.87
CA GLN A 77 -3.86 16.10 -7.61
C GLN A 77 -4.23 15.85 -6.15
N PHE A 78 -3.56 16.52 -5.22
CA PHE A 78 -3.83 16.35 -3.79
C PHE A 78 -5.24 16.84 -3.40
N GLU A 79 -5.70 17.97 -3.95
CA GLU A 79 -7.09 18.41 -3.77
C GLU A 79 -8.10 17.40 -4.33
N THR A 80 -7.80 16.83 -5.50
CA THR A 80 -8.65 15.78 -6.11
C THR A 80 -8.68 14.52 -5.23
N LEU A 81 -7.55 14.16 -4.63
CA LEU A 81 -7.44 13.06 -3.68
C LEU A 81 -8.30 13.32 -2.42
N GLU A 82 -8.28 14.54 -1.87
CA GLU A 82 -9.16 14.93 -0.76
C GLU A 82 -10.64 14.83 -1.13
N GLU A 83 -11.03 15.37 -2.28
CA GLU A 83 -12.40 15.32 -2.78
C GLU A 83 -12.90 13.87 -2.89
N VAL A 84 -12.14 13.00 -3.56
CA VAL A 84 -12.56 11.62 -3.81
C VAL A 84 -12.51 10.75 -2.55
N SER A 85 -11.50 10.93 -1.69
CA SER A 85 -11.42 10.16 -0.43
C SER A 85 -12.48 10.56 0.59
N SER A 86 -12.95 11.82 0.55
CA SER A 86 -14.02 12.31 1.43
C SER A 86 -15.42 11.75 1.11
N GLN A 87 -15.62 11.20 -0.09
CA GLN A 87 -16.90 10.62 -0.52
C GLN A 87 -17.19 9.26 0.12
N CYS A 88 -16.20 8.62 0.75
CA CYS A 88 -16.38 7.36 1.43
C CYS A 88 -17.03 7.56 2.80
N GLU A 89 -18.15 6.89 3.06
CA GLU A 89 -18.82 6.91 4.36
C GLU A 89 -17.92 6.27 5.43
N ALA A 90 -17.37 7.10 6.33
CA ALA A 90 -16.58 6.64 7.47
C ALA A 90 -17.41 6.70 8.76
N SER A 91 -17.36 5.62 9.54
CA SER A 91 -18.00 5.54 10.86
C SER A 91 -16.93 5.57 11.95
N TYR A 92 -17.20 6.28 13.05
CA TYR A 92 -16.27 6.48 14.16
C TYR A 92 -16.93 6.19 15.52
N GLN A 93 -17.88 5.25 15.56
CA GLN A 93 -18.73 5.01 16.72
C GLN A 93 -17.92 4.65 17.97
N GLU A 94 -17.07 3.61 17.89
CA GLU A 94 -16.26 3.22 19.05
C GLU A 94 -15.18 4.23 19.39
N ALA A 95 -14.57 4.86 18.36
CA ALA A 95 -13.55 5.88 18.56
C ALA A 95 -14.09 7.12 19.29
N LYS A 96 -15.36 7.48 19.08
CA LYS A 96 -16.06 8.59 19.75
C LYS A 96 -16.80 8.18 21.03
N ALA A 97 -16.78 6.90 21.40
CA ALA A 97 -17.41 6.45 22.63
C ALA A 97 -16.78 7.14 23.86
N LYS A 98 -17.61 7.52 24.84
CA LYS A 98 -17.15 8.30 26.02
C LYS A 98 -16.01 7.62 26.77
N TYR A 99 -16.05 6.29 26.88
CA TYR A 99 -15.03 5.48 27.56
C TYR A 99 -13.72 5.35 26.76
N ASN A 100 -13.73 5.64 25.45
CA ASN A 100 -12.56 5.61 24.57
C ASN A 100 -11.99 7.00 24.26
N ALA A 101 -12.71 8.08 24.58
CA ALA A 101 -12.27 9.45 24.29
C ALA A 101 -10.86 9.74 24.86
N GLY A 102 -10.56 9.27 26.07
CA GLY A 102 -9.25 9.39 26.72
C GLY A 102 -8.15 8.49 26.15
N LYS A 103 -8.45 7.64 25.16
CA LYS A 103 -7.48 6.78 24.45
C LYS A 103 -7.02 7.38 23.11
N ASN A 104 -7.55 8.54 22.73
CA ASN A 104 -7.19 9.25 21.50
C ASN A 104 -6.31 10.45 21.83
N ARG A 105 -5.13 10.52 21.22
CA ARG A 105 -4.23 11.66 21.37
C ARG A 105 -4.81 12.91 20.70
N PHE A 106 -5.42 12.73 19.53
CA PHE A 106 -6.06 13.79 18.76
C PHE A 106 -7.52 13.42 18.45
N PRO A 107 -8.49 14.30 18.75
CA PRO A 107 -9.92 13.99 18.60
C PRO A 107 -10.38 13.95 17.13
N ASP A 108 -9.61 14.52 16.21
CA ASP A 108 -9.87 14.56 14.77
C ASP A 108 -9.16 13.43 14.00
N LYS A 109 -8.26 12.67 14.65
CA LYS A 109 -7.48 11.58 14.04
C LYS A 109 -7.96 10.23 14.57
N LEU A 110 -9.12 9.79 14.08
CA LEU A 110 -9.78 8.59 14.59
C LEU A 110 -9.73 7.44 13.57
N PRO A 111 -9.66 6.17 14.03
CA PRO A 111 -9.73 5.02 13.14
C PRO A 111 -11.19 4.81 12.65
N ASN A 112 -11.34 4.48 11.37
CA ASN A 112 -12.64 4.10 10.79
C ASN A 112 -13.09 2.75 11.37
N GLU A 113 -14.38 2.59 11.68
CA GLU A 113 -14.96 1.40 12.29
C GLU A 113 -14.71 0.11 11.49
N LEU A 114 -14.72 0.21 10.15
CA LEU A 114 -14.45 -0.94 9.26
C LEU A 114 -12.97 -1.36 9.26
N GLY A 115 -12.07 -0.39 9.42
CA GLY A 115 -10.62 -0.59 9.32
C GLY A 115 -9.90 -0.67 10.67
N ARG A 116 -10.60 -0.43 11.80
CA ARG A 116 -9.96 -0.35 13.12
C ARG A 116 -9.37 -1.68 13.55
N VAL A 117 -8.24 -1.61 14.26
CA VAL A 117 -7.70 -2.77 14.97
C VAL A 117 -8.55 -3.02 16.22
N ARG A 118 -8.94 -4.28 16.43
CA ARG A 118 -9.72 -4.70 17.59
C ARG A 118 -8.84 -5.56 18.48
N LEU A 119 -8.81 -5.24 19.77
CA LEU A 119 -8.17 -6.05 20.79
C LEU A 119 -9.18 -7.06 21.34
N ARG A 120 -8.70 -8.16 21.91
CA ARG A 120 -9.57 -9.10 22.63
C ARG A 120 -10.22 -8.37 23.82
N PHE A 121 -11.49 -8.68 24.06
CA PHE A 121 -12.25 -8.10 25.16
C PHE A 121 -11.57 -8.39 26.49
N GLY A 122 -11.27 -7.32 27.21
CA GLY A 122 -10.88 -7.36 28.61
C GLY A 122 -12.08 -7.10 29.53
N PRO A 123 -11.85 -7.04 30.84
CA PRO A 123 -12.92 -6.90 31.84
C PRO A 123 -13.60 -5.53 31.84
N LYS A 124 -13.00 -4.52 31.20
CA LYS A 124 -13.51 -3.14 31.18
C LYS A 124 -14.20 -2.80 29.85
N PRO A 125 -15.29 -2.02 29.84
CA PRO A 125 -15.83 -1.43 28.61
C PRO A 125 -14.76 -0.63 27.86
N GLY A 126 -14.71 -0.75 26.52
CA GLY A 126 -13.67 -0.10 25.70
C GLY A 126 -12.29 -0.77 25.74
N SER A 127 -12.17 -1.95 26.36
CA SER A 127 -10.93 -2.72 26.36
C SER A 127 -10.61 -3.36 25.01
N ASP A 128 -11.53 -3.39 24.06
CA ASP A 128 -11.29 -3.83 22.68
C ASP A 128 -10.71 -2.71 21.79
N TYR A 129 -10.66 -1.47 22.30
CA TYR A 129 -10.31 -0.28 21.53
C TYR A 129 -8.85 0.15 21.70
N ILE A 130 -8.24 0.43 20.56
CA ILE A 130 -6.97 1.16 20.40
C ILE A 130 -7.09 2.06 19.15
N ASN A 131 -6.49 3.24 19.17
CA ASN A 131 -6.47 4.13 17.99
C ASN A 131 -5.47 3.63 16.95
N ALA A 132 -5.87 2.63 16.19
CA ALA A 132 -5.09 2.03 15.13
C ALA A 132 -5.99 1.53 14.00
N SER A 133 -5.50 1.57 12.77
CA SER A 133 -6.18 1.06 11.57
C SER A 133 -5.27 0.08 10.82
N PHE A 134 -5.86 -0.99 10.29
CA PHE A 134 -5.18 -1.82 9.30
C PHE A 134 -5.08 -1.09 7.98
N ILE A 135 -3.88 -1.10 7.39
CA ILE A 135 -3.63 -0.59 6.04
C ILE A 135 -3.13 -1.73 5.15
N ASP A 136 -3.73 -1.87 3.98
CA ASP A 136 -3.29 -2.82 2.96
C ASP A 136 -1.92 -2.39 2.40
N GLY A 137 -1.04 -3.37 2.17
CA GLY A 137 0.20 -3.16 1.42
C GLY A 137 0.08 -3.67 0.01
N TYR A 138 1.19 -3.64 -0.72
CA TYR A 138 1.21 -4.06 -2.12
C TYR A 138 1.04 -5.58 -2.26
N LYS A 139 1.83 -6.37 -1.53
CA LYS A 139 1.79 -7.85 -1.61
C LYS A 139 0.72 -8.49 -0.70
N GLN A 140 0.33 -7.81 0.37
CA GLN A 140 -0.48 -8.40 1.43
C GLN A 140 -1.56 -7.43 1.94
N ARG A 141 -2.78 -7.94 2.10
CA ARG A 141 -3.85 -7.21 2.80
C ARG A 141 -3.53 -7.07 4.28
N LYS A 142 -3.87 -5.92 4.84
CA LYS A 142 -3.56 -5.52 6.21
C LYS A 142 -2.06 -5.57 6.50
N ALA A 143 -1.17 -5.36 5.54
CA ALA A 143 0.28 -5.44 5.78
C ALA A 143 0.78 -4.52 6.91
N TYR A 144 0.10 -3.37 7.11
CA TYR A 144 0.48 -2.41 8.12
C TYR A 144 -0.61 -2.18 9.17
N ILE A 145 -0.19 -1.72 10.33
CA ILE A 145 -1.04 -1.11 11.33
C ILE A 145 -0.58 0.34 11.51
N ALA A 146 -1.39 1.28 11.06
CA ALA A 146 -1.17 2.71 11.28
C ALA A 146 -1.78 3.13 12.62
N THR A 147 -0.94 3.54 13.58
CA THR A 147 -1.36 3.90 14.94
C THR A 147 -0.74 5.20 15.41
N GLN A 148 -1.42 5.89 16.33
CA GLN A 148 -0.84 7.05 17.02
C GLN A 148 0.34 6.64 17.90
N GLY A 149 1.20 7.60 18.24
CA GLY A 149 2.22 7.42 19.27
C GLY A 149 1.53 7.15 20.62
N PRO A 150 1.88 6.08 21.34
CA PRO A 150 1.21 5.70 22.57
C PRO A 150 1.22 6.84 23.60
N MET A 151 0.15 6.91 24.37
CA MET A 151 0.04 7.73 25.57
C MET A 151 0.32 6.84 26.78
N GLU A 152 0.62 7.44 27.93
CA GLU A 152 0.88 6.71 29.19
C GLU A 152 -0.22 5.66 29.47
N GLY A 153 -1.50 6.05 29.36
CA GLY A 153 -2.64 5.15 29.57
C GLY A 153 -2.89 4.11 28.46
N THR A 154 -2.18 4.15 27.34
CA THR A 154 -2.39 3.23 26.19
C THR A 154 -1.16 2.39 25.86
N VAL A 155 -0.06 2.48 26.61
CA VAL A 155 1.15 1.66 26.37
C VAL A 155 0.84 0.16 26.48
N ALA A 156 0.08 -0.26 27.51
CA ALA A 156 -0.31 -1.66 27.67
C ALA A 156 -1.24 -2.13 26.53
N ASP A 157 -2.12 -1.26 26.03
CA ASP A 157 -2.99 -1.56 24.89
C ASP A 157 -2.16 -1.74 23.60
N LEU A 158 -1.10 -0.95 23.41
CA LEU A 158 -0.18 -1.08 22.27
C LEU A 158 0.56 -2.42 22.28
N TRP A 159 1.15 -2.82 23.41
CA TRP A 159 1.84 -4.11 23.51
C TRP A 159 0.90 -5.29 23.32
N ARG A 160 -0.31 -5.20 23.87
CA ARG A 160 -1.37 -6.19 23.64
C ARG A 160 -1.73 -6.28 22.16
N MET A 161 -1.81 -5.15 21.44
CA MET A 161 -2.03 -5.13 19.99
C MET A 161 -0.91 -5.87 19.24
N ILE A 162 0.35 -5.52 19.53
CA ILE A 162 1.55 -6.11 18.90
C ILE A 162 1.54 -7.64 19.09
N TRP A 163 1.25 -8.09 20.32
CA TRP A 163 1.21 -9.50 20.69
C TRP A 163 0.07 -10.27 20.01
N GLU A 164 -1.16 -9.78 20.14
CA GLU A 164 -2.38 -10.44 19.64
C GLU A 164 -2.41 -10.54 18.11
N HIS A 165 -1.88 -9.51 17.42
CA HIS A 165 -1.84 -9.45 15.97
C HIS A 165 -0.53 -9.99 15.37
N ASN A 166 0.38 -10.53 16.20
CA ASN A 166 1.64 -11.13 15.77
C ASN A 166 2.50 -10.18 14.90
N CYS A 167 2.70 -8.96 15.40
CA CYS A 167 3.54 -7.97 14.75
C CYS A 167 5.02 -8.22 15.13
N SER A 168 5.91 -8.28 14.14
CA SER A 168 7.36 -8.46 14.38
C SER A 168 8.17 -7.18 14.21
N CYS A 169 7.60 -6.16 13.57
CA CYS A 169 8.30 -4.92 13.26
C CYS A 169 7.47 -3.70 13.69
N ILE A 170 8.15 -2.72 14.29
CA ILE A 170 7.61 -1.42 14.67
C ILE A 170 8.47 -0.34 14.03
N VAL A 171 7.86 0.54 13.25
CA VAL A 171 8.50 1.71 12.66
C VAL A 171 7.98 2.94 13.38
N MET A 172 8.87 3.61 14.10
CA MET A 172 8.59 4.84 14.83
C MET A 172 9.22 6.03 14.12
N LEU A 173 8.39 6.91 13.58
CA LEU A 173 8.77 8.05 12.75
C LEU A 173 8.77 9.36 13.54
N CYS A 174 8.90 9.32 14.86
CA CYS A 174 8.93 10.49 15.73
C CYS A 174 9.86 10.28 16.92
N GLN A 175 10.25 11.38 17.55
CA GLN A 175 10.91 11.33 18.85
C GLN A 175 9.86 11.21 19.96
N THR A 176 10.27 10.76 21.14
CA THR A 176 9.38 10.68 22.31
C THR A 176 8.86 12.07 22.71
N GLN A 177 9.72 13.07 22.59
CA GLN A 177 9.39 14.48 22.80
C GLN A 177 9.82 15.32 21.59
N GLU A 178 8.93 16.16 21.08
CA GLU A 178 9.22 17.11 19.99
C GLU A 178 8.68 18.49 20.37
N LYS A 179 9.48 19.55 20.17
CA LYS A 179 9.11 20.95 20.53
C LYS A 179 8.62 21.09 22.00
N GLY A 180 9.19 20.30 22.91
CA GLY A 180 8.82 20.29 24.33
C GLY A 180 7.51 19.53 24.66
N GLN A 181 6.81 18.99 23.66
CA GLN A 181 5.59 18.22 23.86
C GLN A 181 5.85 16.71 23.69
N VAL A 182 5.18 15.88 24.49
CA VAL A 182 5.30 14.42 24.38
C VAL A 182 4.57 13.95 23.12
N SER A 183 5.32 13.64 22.06
CA SER A 183 4.80 13.08 20.80
C SER A 183 4.47 11.60 20.94
N SER A 184 5.26 10.86 21.71
CA SER A 184 5.03 9.46 22.03
C SER A 184 5.59 9.16 23.41
N HIS A 185 4.79 8.54 24.27
CA HIS A 185 5.30 8.01 25.53
C HIS A 185 6.31 6.90 25.23
N CYS A 186 7.38 6.81 26.01
CA CYS A 186 8.32 5.70 25.89
C CYS A 186 7.60 4.40 26.25
N PHE A 187 7.62 3.42 25.35
CA PHE A 187 6.94 2.13 25.53
C PHE A 187 7.92 0.95 25.56
N TRP A 188 9.21 1.23 25.65
CA TRP A 188 10.27 0.23 25.76
C TRP A 188 11.16 0.57 26.96
N PRO A 189 11.85 -0.40 27.58
CA PRO A 189 12.86 -0.13 28.60
C PRO A 189 14.02 0.69 27.99
N GLU A 190 14.50 1.73 28.68
CA GLU A 190 15.54 2.61 28.10
C GLU A 190 16.96 2.05 28.26
N GLY A 191 17.22 1.29 29.33
CA GLY A 191 18.52 0.63 29.52
C GLY A 191 18.66 -0.64 28.68
N GLU A 192 19.88 -0.87 28.18
CA GLU A 192 20.22 -2.11 27.51
C GLU A 192 20.17 -3.27 28.51
N LYS A 193 19.50 -4.38 28.15
CA LYS A 193 19.18 -5.52 29.03
C LYS A 193 18.24 -5.21 30.20
N GLU A 194 17.57 -4.05 30.19
CA GLU A 194 16.45 -3.81 31.11
C GLU A 194 15.17 -4.49 30.61
N GLU A 195 14.33 -4.88 31.57
CA GLU A 195 13.02 -5.43 31.33
C GLU A 195 11.95 -4.55 32.00
N ALA A 196 10.84 -4.34 31.32
CA ALA A 196 9.67 -3.67 31.87
C ALA A 196 8.42 -4.51 31.62
N VAL A 197 7.46 -4.43 32.55
CA VAL A 197 6.20 -5.16 32.45
C VAL A 197 5.09 -4.21 32.06
N TYR A 198 4.43 -4.50 30.93
CA TYR A 198 3.32 -3.74 30.38
C TYR A 198 2.06 -4.62 30.39
N GLY A 199 1.28 -4.52 31.47
CA GLY A 199 0.12 -5.39 31.68
C GLY A 199 0.56 -6.83 31.93
N LYS A 200 0.30 -7.72 30.97
CA LYS A 200 0.64 -9.16 31.04
C LYS A 200 1.89 -9.54 30.23
N LEU A 201 2.52 -8.55 29.62
CA LEU A 201 3.65 -8.75 28.73
C LEU A 201 4.89 -8.17 29.37
N ARG A 202 5.94 -8.98 29.44
CA ARG A 202 7.29 -8.54 29.80
C ARG A 202 8.03 -8.21 28.52
N VAL A 203 8.65 -7.04 28.48
CA VAL A 203 9.41 -6.57 27.32
C VAL A 203 10.83 -6.25 27.77
N GLY A 204 11.82 -6.91 27.18
CA GLY A 204 13.24 -6.69 27.42
C GLY A 204 13.97 -6.18 26.18
N VAL A 205 14.99 -5.34 26.36
CA VAL A 205 15.86 -4.90 25.25
C VAL A 205 17.04 -5.85 25.12
N LYS A 206 17.10 -6.63 24.04
CA LYS A 206 18.21 -7.55 23.77
C LYS A 206 19.42 -6.87 23.16
N ARG A 207 19.18 -5.96 22.22
CA ARG A 207 20.23 -5.29 21.45
C ARG A 207 19.76 -3.93 20.98
N VAL A 208 20.65 -2.95 21.04
CA VAL A 208 20.49 -1.65 20.37
C VAL A 208 21.54 -1.54 19.27
N SER A 209 21.13 -1.14 18.07
CA SER A 209 22.01 -0.98 16.91
C SER A 209 21.73 0.36 16.24
N HIS A 210 22.78 1.08 15.86
CA HIS A 210 22.70 2.40 15.25
C HIS A 210 23.04 2.32 13.76
N HIS A 211 22.10 2.76 12.91
CA HIS A 211 22.23 2.75 11.46
C HIS A 211 22.07 4.19 10.95
N GLY A 212 23.11 5.01 11.13
CA GLY A 212 23.05 6.46 10.88
C GLY A 212 22.01 7.13 11.78
N ASP A 213 20.98 7.72 11.19
CA ASP A 213 19.89 8.40 11.91
C ASP A 213 18.83 7.45 12.49
N ILE A 214 18.95 6.14 12.22
CA ILE A 214 17.98 5.12 12.63
C ILE A 214 18.52 4.35 13.82
N ILE A 215 17.71 4.24 14.87
CA ILE A 215 18.01 3.43 16.05
C ILE A 215 17.15 2.17 15.97
N GLU A 216 17.79 1.02 15.81
CA GLU A 216 17.14 -0.30 15.85
C GLU A 216 17.26 -0.87 17.27
N ARG A 217 16.14 -1.27 17.86
CA ARG A 217 16.07 -2.00 19.13
C ARG A 217 15.44 -3.34 18.89
N LYS A 218 16.16 -4.43 19.19
CA LYS A 218 15.60 -5.78 19.19
C LYS A 218 15.01 -6.05 20.57
N LEU A 219 13.69 -6.15 20.62
CA LEU A 219 12.92 -6.33 21.84
C LEU A 219 12.50 -7.80 21.95
N GLU A 220 12.62 -8.37 23.14
CA GLU A 220 12.05 -9.66 23.46
C GLU A 220 10.78 -9.46 24.26
N VAL A 221 9.70 -10.09 23.81
CA VAL A 221 8.38 -10.00 24.43
C VAL A 221 7.99 -11.39 24.90
N GLU A 222 7.63 -11.50 26.17
CA GLU A 222 7.17 -12.73 26.80
C GLU A 222 5.80 -12.50 27.48
N ASP A 223 4.88 -13.45 27.32
CA ASP A 223 3.62 -13.47 28.05
C ASP A 223 3.82 -14.09 29.44
N THR A 224 3.69 -13.27 30.49
CA THR A 224 3.99 -13.68 31.87
C THR A 224 2.95 -14.63 32.45
N GLU A 225 1.74 -14.69 31.87
CA GLU A 225 0.65 -15.57 32.31
C GLU A 225 0.44 -16.76 31.36
N GLY A 226 1.10 -16.75 30.20
CA GLY A 226 0.95 -17.78 29.17
C GLY A 226 1.57 -19.11 29.58
N ARG A 227 0.78 -20.21 29.51
CA ARG A 227 1.31 -21.57 29.61
C ARG A 227 2.12 -21.87 28.34
N GLY A 228 3.42 -21.60 28.36
CA GLY A 228 4.29 -21.98 27.25
C GLY A 228 5.60 -21.20 27.12
N GLY A 229 5.84 -20.14 27.90
CA GLY A 229 7.09 -19.37 27.82
C GLY A 229 7.41 -18.88 26.41
N VAL A 230 6.36 -18.64 25.59
CA VAL A 230 6.55 -18.23 24.19
C VAL A 230 7.18 -16.85 24.21
N GLN A 231 8.38 -16.74 23.66
CA GLN A 231 9.08 -15.48 23.47
C GLN A 231 8.98 -15.08 22.01
N LYS A 232 8.68 -13.80 21.76
CA LYS A 232 8.67 -13.21 20.43
C LYS A 232 9.68 -12.09 20.36
N THR A 233 10.46 -12.07 19.28
CA THR A 233 11.34 -10.95 18.99
C THR A 233 10.59 -9.92 18.15
N VAL A 234 10.65 -8.65 18.57
CA VAL A 234 10.07 -7.50 17.87
C VAL A 234 11.18 -6.48 17.61
N SER A 235 11.39 -6.12 16.34
CA SER A 235 12.33 -5.07 15.95
C SER A 235 11.64 -3.71 15.95
N LEU A 236 12.08 -2.80 16.81
CA LEU A 236 11.69 -1.39 16.85
C LEU A 236 12.73 -0.54 16.12
N MET A 237 12.34 0.07 15.00
CA MET A 237 13.17 0.98 14.22
C MET A 237 12.67 2.40 14.40
N GLN A 238 13.49 3.24 15.02
CA GLN A 238 13.16 4.64 15.28
C GLN A 238 13.98 5.56 14.39
N LEU A 239 13.31 6.34 13.54
CA LEU A 239 13.96 7.36 12.71
C LEU A 239 14.01 8.69 13.47
N SER A 240 15.22 9.15 13.78
CA SER A 240 15.44 10.37 14.57
C SER A 240 15.44 11.67 13.72
N SER A 241 15.73 11.57 12.42
CA SER A 241 15.93 12.69 11.50
C SER A 241 14.67 13.16 10.76
N TRP A 242 13.47 12.91 11.29
CA TRP A 242 12.20 13.43 10.73
C TRP A 242 11.55 14.49 11.64
N PRO A 243 11.86 15.78 11.46
CA PRO A 243 11.31 16.87 12.26
C PRO A 243 9.79 17.12 12.02
N PRO A 244 9.08 17.75 12.98
CA PRO A 244 7.64 18.02 12.88
C PRO A 244 7.30 19.18 11.97
N GLY A 245 6.54 18.88 10.91
CA GLY A 245 6.12 19.83 9.88
C GLY A 245 7.11 19.95 8.72
N GLU A 246 8.16 19.12 8.72
CA GLU A 246 9.24 19.14 7.74
C GLU A 246 9.40 17.77 7.08
N LEU A 247 10.13 17.75 5.97
CA LEU A 247 10.45 16.54 5.20
C LEU A 247 11.87 16.06 5.56
N PRO A 248 12.08 14.76 5.76
CA PRO A 248 13.41 14.21 5.99
C PRO A 248 14.15 14.12 4.66
N HIS A 249 15.46 13.85 4.70
CA HIS A 249 16.20 13.56 3.49
C HIS A 249 15.71 12.22 2.86
N PRO A 250 15.50 12.12 1.54
CA PRO A 250 15.01 10.90 0.90
C PRO A 250 15.79 9.63 1.24
N THR A 251 17.12 9.74 1.34
CA THR A 251 18.00 8.61 1.68
C THR A 251 17.73 8.02 3.06
N ALA A 252 17.28 8.83 4.03
CA ALA A 252 16.95 8.34 5.36
C ALA A 252 15.74 7.38 5.32
N ILE A 253 14.76 7.68 4.46
CA ILE A 253 13.61 6.79 4.23
C ILE A 253 14.03 5.52 3.52
N LEU A 254 14.91 5.60 2.52
CA LEU A 254 15.43 4.42 1.81
C LEU A 254 16.21 3.49 2.75
N SER A 255 17.08 4.04 3.59
CA SER A 255 17.80 3.25 4.61
C SER A 255 16.83 2.57 5.59
N LEU A 256 15.74 3.24 5.98
CA LEU A 256 14.71 2.66 6.83
C LEU A 256 13.94 1.53 6.13
N VAL A 257 13.61 1.68 4.85
CA VAL A 257 12.98 0.64 4.02
C VAL A 257 13.88 -0.58 3.92
N ASP A 258 15.19 -0.39 3.70
CA ASP A 258 16.15 -1.49 3.62
C ASP A 258 16.27 -2.23 4.96
N LEU A 259 16.35 -1.51 6.08
CA LEU A 259 16.39 -2.10 7.41
C LEU A 259 15.10 -2.86 7.74
N LEU A 260 13.94 -2.29 7.40
CA LEU A 260 12.64 -2.96 7.58
C LEU A 260 12.56 -4.24 6.75
N THR A 261 12.99 -4.20 5.49
CA THR A 261 13.00 -5.38 4.61
C THR A 261 13.87 -6.49 5.20
N LYS A 262 15.07 -6.15 5.71
CA LYS A 262 15.96 -7.10 6.38
C LYS A 262 15.31 -7.71 7.63
N ALA A 263 14.67 -6.89 8.46
CA ALA A 263 13.99 -7.37 9.66
C ALA A 263 12.81 -8.29 9.34
N GLN A 264 12.03 -7.98 8.30
CA GLN A 264 10.90 -8.81 7.85
C GLN A 264 11.34 -10.17 7.29
N ARG A 265 12.51 -10.25 6.64
CA ARG A 265 13.11 -11.53 6.20
C ARG A 265 13.51 -12.41 7.39
N GLY A 266 14.12 -11.83 8.42
CA GLY A 266 14.59 -12.56 9.61
C GLY A 266 13.48 -12.99 10.57
N SER A 267 12.35 -12.29 10.60
CA SER A 267 11.17 -12.66 11.37
C SER A 267 9.89 -12.26 10.63
N PRO A 268 9.28 -13.18 9.86
CA PRO A 268 8.07 -12.89 9.10
C PRO A 268 6.89 -12.69 10.06
N GLY A 269 6.68 -11.44 10.45
CA GLY A 269 5.48 -11.00 11.16
C GLY A 269 4.34 -10.82 10.19
N ARG A 270 3.11 -10.87 10.71
CA ARG A 270 1.91 -10.70 9.88
C ARG A 270 1.68 -9.24 9.49
N HIS A 271 2.06 -8.33 10.38
CA HIS A 271 1.77 -6.91 10.30
C HIS A 271 2.97 -6.07 10.76
N THR A 272 3.28 -4.99 10.05
CA THR A 272 4.24 -3.97 10.49
C THR A 272 3.50 -2.81 11.14
N VAL A 273 3.82 -2.51 12.39
CA VAL A 273 3.25 -1.34 13.08
C VAL A 273 4.00 -0.09 12.63
N VAL A 274 3.30 0.94 12.18
CA VAL A 274 3.90 2.22 11.78
C VAL A 274 3.24 3.34 12.58
N MET A 275 4.06 4.15 13.27
CA MET A 275 3.58 5.22 14.13
C MET A 275 4.41 6.49 14.00
N CYS A 276 3.74 7.63 14.13
CA CYS A 276 4.32 8.93 14.40
C CYS A 276 3.65 9.50 15.65
N SER A 277 3.42 10.81 15.75
CA SER A 277 2.65 11.39 16.85
C SER A 277 1.15 11.06 16.71
N ASP A 278 0.55 11.39 15.57
CA ASP A 278 -0.88 11.22 15.28
C ASP A 278 -1.23 9.91 14.55
N GLY A 279 -0.22 9.22 14.01
CA GLY A 279 -0.41 8.01 13.22
C GLY A 279 -1.04 8.26 11.86
N VAL A 280 -0.87 9.46 11.30
CA VAL A 280 -1.51 9.87 10.05
C VAL A 280 -0.51 10.54 9.10
N GLY A 281 0.24 11.55 9.57
CA GLY A 281 1.11 12.35 8.71
C GLY A 281 2.28 11.57 8.12
N ARG A 282 3.37 11.47 8.91
CA ARG A 282 4.59 10.72 8.53
C ARG A 282 4.29 9.23 8.30
N THR A 283 3.39 8.67 9.10
CA THR A 283 2.91 7.28 8.95
C THR A 283 2.33 7.02 7.57
N GLY A 284 1.43 7.88 7.07
CA GLY A 284 0.84 7.72 5.74
C GLY A 284 1.85 7.86 4.61
N THR A 285 2.77 8.83 4.74
CA THR A 285 3.87 9.04 3.80
C THR A 285 4.77 7.81 3.71
N PHE A 286 5.21 7.28 4.85
CA PHE A 286 6.06 6.08 4.89
C PHE A 286 5.35 4.84 4.32
N ILE A 287 4.10 4.58 4.70
CA ILE A 287 3.33 3.43 4.20
C ILE A 287 3.17 3.50 2.68
N CYS A 288 2.85 4.68 2.14
CA CYS A 288 2.70 4.85 0.70
C CYS A 288 4.04 4.65 -0.03
N ILE A 289 5.13 5.20 0.49
CA ILE A 289 6.47 5.01 -0.08
C ILE A 289 6.87 3.53 -0.07
N HIS A 290 6.79 2.87 1.09
CA HIS A 290 7.19 1.47 1.23
C HIS A 290 6.35 0.58 0.29
N SER A 291 5.02 0.76 0.27
CA SER A 291 4.14 0.00 -0.62
C SER A 291 4.43 0.25 -2.10
N GLN A 292 4.73 1.49 -2.51
CA GLN A 292 5.01 1.79 -3.91
C GLN A 292 6.42 1.37 -4.32
N LEU A 293 7.39 1.34 -3.42
CA LEU A 293 8.71 0.76 -3.68
C LEU A 293 8.62 -0.75 -3.91
N GLU A 294 7.77 -1.47 -3.16
CA GLU A 294 7.52 -2.90 -3.43
C GLU A 294 6.87 -3.12 -4.82
N ARG A 295 5.91 -2.26 -5.19
CA ARG A 295 5.28 -2.29 -6.52
C ARG A 295 6.29 -2.00 -7.62
N LEU A 296 7.11 -0.97 -7.44
CA LEU A 296 8.17 -0.60 -8.38
C LEU A 296 9.14 -1.76 -8.62
N LYS A 297 9.58 -2.44 -7.56
CA LYS A 297 10.48 -3.61 -7.66
C LYS A 297 9.82 -4.79 -8.41
N THR A 298 8.48 -4.91 -8.34
CA THR A 298 7.77 -6.08 -8.89
C THR A 298 7.24 -5.85 -10.31
N GLU A 299 6.72 -4.64 -10.59
CA GLU A 299 6.02 -4.29 -11.84
C GLU A 299 6.72 -3.19 -12.65
N GLY A 300 7.74 -2.51 -12.12
CA GLY A 300 8.39 -1.38 -12.80
C GLY A 300 7.52 -0.12 -12.93
N VAL A 301 6.42 -0.04 -12.17
CA VAL A 301 5.48 1.09 -12.19
C VAL A 301 5.14 1.56 -10.77
N VAL A 302 4.74 2.82 -10.64
CA VAL A 302 4.25 3.43 -9.40
C VAL A 302 2.96 4.20 -9.62
N ASP A 303 2.06 4.17 -8.65
CA ASP A 303 0.87 5.03 -8.59
C ASP A 303 0.64 5.50 -7.16
N PHE A 304 1.15 6.69 -6.86
CA PHE A 304 0.98 7.32 -5.57
C PHE A 304 -0.44 7.82 -5.33
N PHE A 305 -1.17 8.19 -6.37
CA PHE A 305 -2.52 8.72 -6.22
C PHE A 305 -3.47 7.62 -5.73
N GLN A 306 -3.45 6.46 -6.41
CA GLN A 306 -4.30 5.33 -6.05
C GLN A 306 -3.88 4.69 -4.73
N ALA A 307 -2.57 4.64 -4.44
CA ALA A 307 -2.07 4.16 -3.15
C ALA A 307 -2.53 5.06 -2.00
N ALA A 308 -2.37 6.38 -2.13
CA ALA A 308 -2.81 7.35 -1.13
C ALA A 308 -4.34 7.32 -0.95
N LYS A 309 -5.11 7.21 -2.04
CA LYS A 309 -6.56 7.11 -2.00
C LYS A 309 -6.99 5.85 -1.23
N SER A 310 -6.45 4.70 -1.60
CA SER A 310 -6.78 3.42 -0.97
C SER A 310 -6.44 3.43 0.51
N ALA A 311 -5.29 4.00 0.88
CA ALA A 311 -4.89 4.16 2.28
C ALA A 311 -5.85 5.09 3.04
N ARG A 312 -6.25 6.23 2.45
CA ARG A 312 -7.17 7.20 3.06
C ARG A 312 -8.57 6.65 3.33
N ILE A 313 -9.05 5.72 2.51
CA ILE A 313 -10.32 5.00 2.75
C ILE A 313 -10.24 4.15 4.04
N GLN A 314 -9.07 3.58 4.32
CA GLN A 314 -8.83 2.70 5.46
C GLN A 314 -8.51 3.49 6.75
N ARG A 315 -7.81 4.63 6.63
CA ARG A 315 -7.60 5.60 7.71
C ARG A 315 -7.59 7.02 7.15
N ALA A 316 -8.54 7.82 7.61
CA ALA A 316 -8.71 9.19 7.12
C ALA A 316 -7.45 10.05 7.31
N ALA A 317 -7.29 11.03 6.42
CA ALA A 317 -6.22 12.04 6.42
C ALA A 317 -4.78 11.52 6.26
N LEU A 318 -4.54 10.23 5.94
CA LEU A 318 -3.20 9.73 5.64
C LEU A 318 -2.53 10.56 4.53
N ILE A 319 -1.28 10.94 4.74
CA ILE A 319 -0.55 11.99 3.99
C ILE A 319 -1.19 13.36 4.23
N PRO A 320 -0.52 14.27 4.97
CA PRO A 320 -1.16 15.46 5.52
C PRO A 320 -1.35 16.59 4.51
N ASP A 321 -0.41 16.76 3.57
CA ASP A 321 -0.39 17.87 2.62
C ASP A 321 0.24 17.48 1.27
N ALA A 322 0.15 18.39 0.30
CA ALA A 322 0.73 18.22 -1.02
C ALA A 322 2.27 18.13 -1.02
N ALA A 323 2.95 18.66 0.01
CA ALA A 323 4.41 18.58 0.11
C ALA A 323 4.86 17.16 0.46
N HIS A 324 4.19 16.50 1.40
CA HIS A 324 4.40 15.09 1.73
C HIS A 324 4.01 14.18 0.56
N TYR A 325 2.97 14.54 -0.19
CA TYR A 325 2.59 13.81 -1.41
C TYR A 325 3.69 13.94 -2.49
N ALA A 326 4.20 15.14 -2.73
CA ALA A 326 5.33 15.35 -3.65
C ALA A 326 6.61 14.65 -3.18
N PHE A 327 6.86 14.62 -1.86
CA PHE A 327 7.99 13.92 -1.26
C PHE A 327 7.97 12.41 -1.55
N CYS A 328 6.79 11.77 -1.58
CA CYS A 328 6.69 10.36 -1.97
C CYS A 328 7.30 10.10 -3.36
N HIS A 329 7.07 11.01 -4.32
CA HIS A 329 7.67 10.90 -5.65
C HIS A 329 9.18 11.14 -5.62
N ASP A 330 9.63 12.10 -4.82
CA ASP A 330 11.04 12.43 -4.69
C ASP A 330 11.86 11.26 -4.11
N VAL A 331 11.31 10.54 -3.13
CA VAL A 331 11.95 9.34 -2.57
C VAL A 331 12.13 8.24 -3.61
N VAL A 332 11.11 8.00 -4.45
CA VAL A 332 11.25 7.00 -5.52
C VAL A 332 12.18 7.46 -6.62
N ALA A 333 12.16 8.74 -6.99
CA ALA A 333 13.10 9.27 -7.95
C ALA A 333 14.55 9.14 -7.42
N THR A 334 14.79 9.44 -6.15
CA THR A 334 16.10 9.22 -5.49
C THR A 334 16.47 7.74 -5.47
N TYR A 335 15.51 6.86 -5.22
CA TYR A 335 15.74 5.41 -5.29
C TYR A 335 16.20 5.02 -6.70
N MET A 336 15.53 5.49 -7.76
CA MET A 336 15.92 5.21 -9.15
C MET A 336 17.30 5.74 -9.53
N ASP A 337 17.64 6.96 -9.13
CA ASP A 337 18.98 7.52 -9.34
C ASP A 337 20.08 6.66 -8.71
N SER A 338 19.79 6.01 -7.57
CA SER A 338 20.74 5.09 -6.93
C SER A 338 20.98 3.81 -7.74
N PHE A 339 20.00 3.35 -8.54
CA PHE A 339 20.19 2.24 -9.49
C PHE A 339 20.96 2.68 -10.73
N GLU A 340 20.62 3.81 -11.34
CA GLU A 340 21.33 4.30 -12.52
C GLU A 340 22.81 4.54 -12.22
N THR A 341 23.11 5.10 -11.04
CA THR A 341 24.50 5.29 -10.59
C THR A 341 25.22 3.95 -10.43
N TYR A 342 24.54 2.92 -9.93
CA TYR A 342 25.10 1.59 -9.76
C TYR A 342 25.29 0.85 -11.11
N ALA A 343 24.31 0.90 -12.01
CA ALA A 343 24.40 0.33 -13.35
C ALA A 343 25.54 0.99 -14.15
N ASN A 344 25.63 2.32 -14.08
CA ASN A 344 26.75 3.07 -14.66
C ASN A 344 28.09 2.70 -14.01
N PHE A 345 28.15 2.49 -12.69
CA PHE A 345 29.36 2.03 -12.01
C PHE A 345 29.75 0.61 -12.44
N LYS A 346 28.80 -0.32 -12.54
CA LYS A 346 29.02 -1.70 -13.04
C LYS A 346 29.54 -1.68 -14.48
N GLU A 347 28.98 -0.84 -15.34
CA GLU A 347 29.46 -0.62 -16.70
C GLU A 347 30.86 0.00 -16.74
N VAL A 348 31.16 0.99 -15.89
CA VAL A 348 32.51 1.57 -15.80
C VAL A 348 33.52 0.54 -15.31
N VAL A 349 33.19 -0.27 -14.29
CA VAL A 349 34.05 -1.35 -13.79
C VAL A 349 34.23 -2.45 -14.84
N ARG A 350 33.17 -2.81 -15.56
CA ARG A 350 33.20 -3.75 -16.70
C ARG A 350 34.12 -3.22 -17.80
N LEU A 351 33.96 -1.95 -18.20
CA LEU A 351 34.81 -1.29 -19.20
C LEU A 351 36.26 -1.17 -18.74
N GLN A 352 36.52 -0.96 -17.45
CA GLN A 352 37.87 -0.98 -16.88
C GLN A 352 38.49 -2.38 -16.90
N ARG A 353 37.72 -3.43 -16.58
CA ARG A 353 38.16 -4.83 -16.70
C ARG A 353 38.45 -5.22 -18.15
N VAL A 354 37.57 -4.83 -19.09
CA VAL A 354 37.79 -5.04 -20.53
C VAL A 354 39.02 -4.28 -21.01
N ARG A 355 39.21 -3.01 -20.61
CA ARG A 355 40.43 -2.24 -20.92
C ARG A 355 41.69 -2.83 -20.30
N GLY A 356 41.59 -3.40 -19.10
CA GLY A 356 42.67 -4.12 -18.44
C GLY A 356 43.04 -5.41 -19.17
N ALA A 357 42.04 -6.19 -19.58
CA ALA A 357 42.21 -7.40 -20.38
C ALA A 357 42.81 -7.08 -21.76
N VAL A 358 42.30 -6.07 -22.47
CA VAL A 358 42.85 -5.61 -23.75
C VAL A 358 44.28 -5.06 -23.60
N ARG A 359 44.62 -4.41 -22.47
CA ARG A 359 46.01 -3.99 -22.20
C ARG A 359 46.94 -5.16 -21.92
N LYS A 360 46.45 -6.19 -21.24
CA LYS A 360 47.20 -7.40 -20.93
C LYS A 360 47.42 -8.24 -22.19
N GLN A 361 46.37 -8.37 -23.00
CA GLN A 361 46.40 -9.01 -24.31
C GLN A 361 47.29 -8.23 -25.29
N ALA A 362 47.24 -6.90 -25.33
CA ALA A 362 48.18 -6.09 -26.13
C ALA A 362 49.63 -6.08 -25.61
N ALA A 363 49.87 -6.51 -24.37
CA ALA A 363 51.22 -6.74 -23.83
C ALA A 363 51.73 -8.15 -24.16
N GLU A 364 50.83 -9.12 -24.29
CA GLU A 364 51.10 -10.50 -24.72
C GLU A 364 51.20 -10.61 -26.26
N ASP A 365 50.42 -9.84 -27.02
CA ASP A 365 50.41 -9.75 -28.50
C ASP A 365 51.61 -8.97 -29.08
N LYS A 366 52.59 -8.58 -28.24
CA LYS A 366 53.87 -8.03 -28.73
C LYS A 366 54.88 -9.11 -29.14
N GLU A 367 54.53 -10.39 -29.03
CA GLU A 367 55.40 -11.48 -29.48
C GLU A 367 54.88 -12.33 -30.65
N ASP A 368 53.65 -12.22 -31.16
CA ASP A 368 53.24 -13.10 -32.28
C ASP A 368 52.28 -12.50 -33.35
N ASP A 369 52.48 -12.99 -34.57
CA ASP A 369 51.94 -12.63 -35.89
C ASP A 369 50.41 -12.88 -36.04
N PRO A 370 49.64 -12.12 -36.85
CA PRO A 370 48.18 -12.03 -36.72
C PRO A 370 47.44 -12.90 -37.74
N THR A 371 46.90 -14.04 -37.31
CA THR A 371 45.79 -14.70 -38.02
C THR A 371 44.92 -15.48 -37.05
N GLU A 372 43.82 -14.87 -36.63
CA GLU A 372 42.47 -15.45 -36.51
C GLU A 372 41.63 -14.55 -35.62
N ARG A 373 40.63 -13.88 -36.21
CA ARG A 373 39.54 -13.25 -35.48
C ARG A 373 38.28 -14.01 -35.83
N ASP A 374 37.63 -14.60 -34.83
CA ASP A 374 36.20 -14.84 -34.97
C ASP A 374 35.39 -14.59 -33.69
N GLN A 375 34.14 -14.29 -33.99
CA GLN A 375 33.03 -13.68 -33.26
C GLN A 375 32.65 -14.29 -31.90
N SER A 376 32.31 -13.41 -30.95
CA SER A 376 31.14 -13.61 -30.09
C SER A 376 30.64 -12.28 -29.51
N LEU A 377 29.70 -11.63 -30.21
CA LEU A 377 28.87 -10.57 -29.63
C LEU A 377 27.49 -11.16 -29.34
N VAL A 378 27.16 -11.22 -28.06
CA VAL A 378 25.94 -11.78 -27.49
C VAL A 378 24.75 -10.85 -27.81
N ASN A 379 23.71 -11.40 -28.43
CA ASN A 379 22.39 -10.80 -28.52
C ASN A 379 21.74 -10.77 -27.13
N ILE A 380 21.40 -9.59 -26.61
CA ILE A 380 20.66 -9.42 -25.37
C ILE A 380 19.23 -8.98 -25.74
N HIS A 381 18.24 -9.77 -25.32
CA HIS A 381 16.81 -9.45 -25.42
C HIS A 381 16.44 -8.43 -24.32
N GLU A 382 15.84 -7.31 -24.70
CA GLU A 382 15.65 -6.13 -23.83
C GLU A 382 14.53 -6.24 -22.78
N ASP A 383 13.68 -7.27 -22.81
CA ASP A 383 12.43 -7.24 -22.03
C ASP A 383 12.48 -7.89 -20.63
N ASN A 384 13.63 -8.45 -20.22
CA ASN A 384 13.85 -8.98 -18.86
C ASN A 384 14.96 -8.23 -18.08
N PHE A 385 15.61 -7.26 -18.70
CA PHE A 385 16.83 -6.62 -18.21
C PHE A 385 16.65 -5.91 -16.86
N PHE A 386 15.52 -5.23 -16.66
CA PHE A 386 15.30 -4.41 -15.48
C PHE A 386 15.02 -5.19 -14.19
N ARG A 387 14.49 -6.42 -14.29
CA ARG A 387 14.10 -7.20 -13.10
C ARG A 387 15.32 -7.85 -12.45
N ASP A 388 16.18 -8.43 -13.27
CA ASP A 388 17.39 -9.12 -12.80
C ASP A 388 18.41 -8.12 -12.22
N GLU A 389 18.53 -6.91 -12.77
CA GLU A 389 19.45 -5.89 -12.24
C GLU A 389 19.07 -5.33 -10.86
N ILE A 390 17.77 -5.24 -10.57
CA ILE A 390 17.29 -4.76 -9.27
C ILE A 390 17.61 -5.80 -8.18
N ASP A 391 17.37 -7.08 -8.45
CA ASP A 391 17.65 -8.17 -7.51
C ASP A 391 19.19 -8.35 -7.33
N ASP A 392 19.96 -8.32 -8.43
CA ASP A 392 21.43 -8.30 -8.40
C ASP A 392 22.00 -7.16 -7.54
N PHE A 393 21.42 -5.96 -7.64
CA PHE A 393 21.85 -4.80 -6.85
C PHE A 393 21.63 -5.01 -5.35
N HIS A 394 20.46 -5.52 -4.96
CA HIS A 394 20.16 -5.78 -3.55
C HIS A 394 21.10 -6.85 -2.98
N ASP A 395 21.38 -7.90 -3.75
CA ASP A 395 22.29 -8.98 -3.35
C ASP A 395 23.75 -8.50 -3.26
N ALA A 396 24.20 -7.66 -4.19
CA ALA A 396 25.56 -7.09 -4.16
C ALA A 396 25.75 -6.09 -3.02
N LYS A 397 24.75 -5.25 -2.74
CA LYS A 397 24.73 -4.35 -1.58
C LYS A 397 24.75 -5.14 -0.27
N GLU A 398 24.11 -6.31 -0.23
CA GLU A 398 24.08 -7.20 0.92
C GLU A 398 25.45 -7.83 1.21
N ARG A 399 26.19 -8.27 0.17
CA ARG A 399 27.57 -8.77 0.33
C ARG A 399 28.51 -7.72 0.91
N LEU A 400 28.47 -6.49 0.38
CA LEU A 400 29.33 -5.39 0.85
C LEU A 400 29.06 -5.00 2.31
N LEU A 401 27.82 -5.13 2.78
CA LEU A 401 27.45 -4.81 4.16
C LEU A 401 27.79 -5.93 5.15
N LEU A 402 27.92 -7.19 4.68
CA LEU A 402 28.35 -8.31 5.52
C LEU A 402 29.88 -8.38 5.67
N GLU A 403 30.62 -7.97 4.64
CA GLU A 403 32.09 -7.90 4.67
C GLU A 403 32.63 -6.75 5.54
N GLY A 404 31.80 -5.73 5.82
CA GLY A 404 32.17 -4.58 6.67
C GLY A 404 32.20 -4.83 8.18
N ASP A 405 31.80 -6.01 8.65
CA ASP A 405 31.77 -6.38 10.09
C ASP A 405 32.98 -7.24 10.52
N SER A 406 33.94 -7.46 9.62
CA SER A 406 35.21 -8.13 9.92
C SER A 406 36.39 -7.32 9.38
N GLY A 407 36.79 -6.27 10.11
CA GLY A 407 37.94 -5.47 9.70
C GLY A 407 38.34 -4.38 10.69
N SER A 408 38.99 -4.76 11.80
CA SER A 408 39.86 -3.84 12.54
C SER A 408 41.05 -4.58 13.14
N SER A 409 42.21 -4.48 12.48
CA SER A 409 43.50 -4.07 13.08
C SER A 409 44.61 -4.26 12.05
N GLU A 410 45.12 -3.15 11.51
CA GLU A 410 46.51 -3.06 11.07
C GLU A 410 47.37 -2.91 12.33
N ASP A 411 48.37 -3.78 12.55
CA ASP A 411 49.72 -3.35 12.95
C ASP A 411 50.77 -4.48 12.85
N ASP A 412 51.92 -4.08 12.30
CA ASP A 412 53.31 -4.52 12.50
C ASP A 412 53.78 -5.99 12.39
N GLY A 413 54.59 -6.23 11.35
CA GLY A 413 56.05 -6.39 11.53
C GLY A 413 56.63 -7.74 11.99
N LEU A 414 57.15 -8.51 11.02
CA LEU A 414 58.35 -9.36 11.08
C LEU A 414 58.51 -10.42 12.21
N SER A 415 58.40 -11.71 11.86
CA SER A 415 59.51 -12.70 11.95
C SER A 415 59.07 -14.12 11.55
N VAL A 416 59.68 -14.61 10.46
CA VAL A 416 60.37 -15.91 10.28
C VAL A 416 60.13 -16.98 11.37
N ASP A 417 59.56 -18.14 11.02
CA ASP A 417 60.29 -19.41 10.94
C ASP A 417 59.39 -20.58 10.48
N GLU A 418 60.09 -21.56 9.91
CA GLU A 418 59.70 -22.71 9.10
C GLU A 418 59.08 -23.89 9.90
N GLU A 419 58.31 -24.73 9.19
CA GLU A 419 58.35 -26.22 9.16
C GLU A 419 57.01 -26.72 8.59
N GLU A 420 56.94 -27.13 7.32
CA GLU A 420 57.34 -28.44 6.76
C GLU A 420 56.37 -29.57 7.17
N VAL A 421 55.65 -30.10 6.17
CA VAL A 421 55.72 -31.49 5.69
C VAL A 421 54.50 -31.81 4.82
N LEU A 422 54.81 -32.03 3.53
CA LEU A 422 53.93 -32.61 2.51
C LEU A 422 53.82 -34.13 2.69
N GLY A 423 52.68 -34.70 2.30
CA GLY A 423 52.51 -36.15 2.19
C GLY A 423 51.33 -36.52 1.28
N LEU A 424 51.64 -36.67 -0.01
CA LEU A 424 50.76 -37.05 -1.13
C LEU A 424 50.29 -38.51 -1.07
N SER A 425 49.15 -38.80 -1.71
CA SER A 425 48.81 -39.91 -2.66
C SER A 425 47.31 -40.30 -2.53
N GLU A 426 46.48 -39.97 -3.53
CA GLU A 426 46.05 -40.82 -4.68
C GLU A 426 45.07 -41.93 -4.24
N GLU A 427 43.76 -41.73 -4.43
CA GLU A 427 42.90 -42.10 -5.58
C GLU A 427 42.14 -43.41 -5.31
N GLU A 428 40.80 -43.35 -5.31
CA GLU A 428 39.91 -44.17 -6.17
C GLU A 428 38.42 -43.77 -5.96
N GLU A 429 37.72 -43.64 -7.08
CA GLU A 429 36.30 -43.29 -7.23
C GLU A 429 35.36 -44.44 -6.81
N SER A 430 34.18 -44.11 -6.26
CA SER A 430 32.94 -44.81 -6.63
C SER A 430 31.70 -43.95 -6.35
N GLU A 431 30.80 -43.94 -7.34
CA GLU A 431 29.49 -43.29 -7.33
C GLU A 431 28.52 -43.94 -6.32
N GLY A 432 27.60 -43.15 -5.77
CA GLY A 432 26.48 -43.66 -4.97
C GLY A 432 25.61 -42.56 -4.37
N GLU A 433 24.49 -42.28 -5.03
CA GLU A 433 23.38 -41.46 -4.51
C GLU A 433 22.79 -42.10 -3.23
N GLU A 434 22.64 -41.35 -2.14
CA GLU A 434 21.81 -41.76 -1.00
C GLU A 434 20.73 -40.73 -0.65
N GLU A 435 19.50 -41.14 -0.97
CA GLU A 435 18.21 -40.58 -0.59
C GLU A 435 17.80 -41.15 0.78
N PHE A 436 17.61 -40.28 1.80
CA PHE A 436 17.31 -40.71 3.17
C PHE A 436 15.78 -40.88 3.40
N LYS A 437 15.33 -42.12 3.67
CA LYS A 437 13.92 -42.49 3.94
C LYS A 437 13.61 -42.66 5.44
N LEU A 438 12.41 -42.24 5.84
CA LEU A 438 11.79 -42.44 7.17
C LEU A 438 11.23 -43.88 7.35
N PRO A 439 11.26 -44.46 8.57
CA PRO A 439 10.78 -45.84 8.81
C PRO A 439 9.26 -45.95 9.06
N PRO A 440 8.62 -47.09 8.70
CA PRO A 440 7.18 -47.33 8.86
C PRO A 440 6.87 -48.32 10.01
N ALA A 441 5.95 -47.96 10.93
CA ALA A 441 5.22 -48.94 11.75
C ALA A 441 4.02 -48.29 12.47
N LEU A 442 2.81 -48.56 11.97
CA LEU A 442 1.63 -49.02 12.73
C LEU A 442 0.36 -48.78 11.91
N GLN A 443 -0.03 -49.78 11.12
CA GLN A 443 -1.41 -49.91 10.68
C GLN A 443 -1.81 -51.37 10.48
N ARG A 444 -3.07 -51.64 10.88
CA ARG A 444 -3.92 -52.85 10.71
C ARG A 444 -3.76 -53.84 11.88
N GLN A 445 -4.83 -54.39 12.46
CA GLN A 445 -6.15 -54.73 11.91
C GLN A 445 -7.06 -55.15 13.09
N PHE A 446 -8.37 -54.90 13.04
CA PHE A 446 -9.42 -55.91 13.32
C PHE A 446 -10.79 -55.41 12.82
N LEU A 447 -11.61 -56.37 12.40
CA LEU A 447 -12.73 -56.31 11.46
C LEU A 447 -14.12 -56.16 12.10
N ALA A 448 -15.01 -55.48 11.36
CA ALA A 448 -16.44 -55.72 11.06
C ALA A 448 -17.43 -56.30 12.11
N SER A 449 -18.59 -55.64 12.25
CA SER A 449 -19.95 -56.22 12.13
C SER A 449 -21.03 -55.14 12.11
N ASP A 450 -22.01 -55.32 11.23
CA ASP A 450 -23.24 -54.53 11.04
C ASP A 450 -24.32 -54.87 12.10
N ASP A 451 -25.20 -53.91 12.42
CA ASP A 451 -26.69 -54.00 12.36
C ASP A 451 -27.45 -53.05 13.34
N GLU A 452 -28.42 -52.35 12.73
CA GLU A 452 -29.70 -51.77 13.21
C GLU A 452 -29.80 -50.50 14.12
N ASP A 453 -30.62 -49.56 13.60
CA ASP A 453 -31.10 -48.22 14.02
C ASP A 453 -32.12 -48.29 15.20
N PRO A 454 -32.82 -47.22 15.70
CA PRO A 454 -32.59 -45.75 15.69
C PRO A 454 -32.78 -45.09 17.09
N SER A 455 -32.13 -43.95 17.38
CA SER A 455 -32.71 -42.84 18.18
C SER A 455 -31.72 -41.69 18.43
N GLU A 456 -32.26 -40.47 18.36
CA GLU A 456 -31.74 -39.22 18.98
C GLU A 456 -30.42 -38.62 18.45
N LYS A 457 -30.54 -37.81 17.38
CA LYS A 457 -29.53 -36.79 17.05
C LYS A 457 -29.83 -35.48 17.78
N HIS A 458 -28.95 -35.13 18.73
CA HIS A 458 -28.77 -33.77 19.22
C HIS A 458 -27.38 -33.25 18.84
N GLN A 459 -27.39 -32.13 18.12
CA GLN A 459 -26.35 -31.10 17.92
C GLN A 459 -25.08 -31.45 17.14
N THR A 460 -24.91 -30.82 15.97
CA THR A 460 -23.91 -29.75 15.78
C THR A 460 -24.09 -29.05 14.41
N GLU A 461 -24.69 -27.86 14.39
CA GLU A 461 -24.43 -26.85 13.35
C GLU A 461 -24.25 -25.47 14.01
N MET A 462 -23.05 -24.94 13.86
CA MET A 462 -22.67 -23.60 14.31
C MET A 462 -23.04 -22.56 13.24
N SER A 463 -23.98 -21.70 13.60
CA SER A 463 -23.83 -20.23 13.60
C SER A 463 -23.46 -19.50 12.28
N ASP A 464 -24.38 -19.48 11.31
CA ASP A 464 -24.53 -18.35 10.37
C ASP A 464 -25.45 -17.25 10.96
N LYS A 465 -24.96 -16.57 11.99
CA LYS A 465 -25.64 -15.41 12.60
C LYS A 465 -24.70 -14.22 12.72
N ALA A 466 -24.51 -13.49 11.63
CA ALA A 466 -24.07 -12.08 11.66
C ALA A 466 -24.41 -11.30 10.38
N TRP A 467 -25.65 -11.39 9.88
CA TRP A 467 -26.28 -10.23 9.24
C TRP A 467 -27.71 -10.08 9.75
N GLY A 468 -27.90 -9.04 10.57
CA GLY A 468 -29.16 -8.71 11.20
C GLY A 468 -30.24 -8.36 10.18
N ARG A 469 -31.23 -9.27 10.10
CA ARG A 469 -32.67 -9.00 9.95
C ARG A 469 -33.06 -7.55 9.66
N LYS A 470 -33.42 -7.27 8.41
CA LYS A 470 -34.66 -6.58 8.00
C LYS A 470 -34.73 -6.53 6.47
N ARG A 471 -35.24 -7.61 5.86
CA ARG A 471 -35.87 -7.66 4.52
C ARG A 471 -36.29 -9.10 4.25
N LYS A 472 -37.25 -9.60 5.04
CA LYS A 472 -37.91 -10.89 4.82
C LYS A 472 -39.42 -10.70 4.95
N THR A 473 -39.95 -9.83 4.10
CA THR A 473 -41.39 -9.60 3.88
C THR A 473 -41.56 -8.95 2.52
N PHE A 474 -41.20 -9.65 1.44
CA PHE A 474 -41.62 -9.24 0.08
C PHE A 474 -41.64 -10.38 -0.96
N TYR A 475 -41.06 -11.55 -0.66
CA TYR A 475 -41.21 -12.75 -1.50
C TYR A 475 -41.61 -13.94 -0.62
N ALA A 476 -42.90 -14.10 -0.43
CA ALA A 476 -43.52 -15.38 -0.13
C ALA A 476 -44.48 -15.64 -1.28
N VAL A 477 -44.02 -16.39 -2.28
CA VAL A 477 -44.89 -17.09 -3.22
C VAL A 477 -44.27 -18.46 -3.39
N GLU A 478 -44.91 -19.43 -2.74
CA GLU A 478 -44.78 -20.86 -3.04
C GLU A 478 -45.38 -21.13 -4.43
N GLY A 479 -44.82 -22.07 -5.16
CA GLY A 479 -45.37 -22.56 -6.43
C GLY A 479 -44.30 -23.12 -7.34
N GLU A 480 -44.02 -24.41 -7.19
CA GLU A 480 -43.50 -25.24 -8.28
C GLU A 480 -44.59 -25.33 -9.36
N ASP A 481 -44.24 -25.10 -10.62
CA ASP A 481 -44.86 -25.77 -11.77
C ASP A 481 -43.98 -25.59 -13.01
N GLU A 482 -43.50 -26.72 -13.54
CA GLU A 482 -42.92 -26.84 -14.87
C GLU A 482 -44.01 -26.62 -15.92
N LEU A 483 -43.85 -25.64 -16.82
CA LEU A 483 -44.58 -25.60 -18.09
C LEU A 483 -43.77 -24.85 -19.16
N SER A 484 -43.51 -25.58 -20.25
CA SER A 484 -42.89 -25.14 -21.50
C SER A 484 -43.68 -24.05 -22.21
N GLY A 485 -43.02 -22.98 -22.68
CA GLY A 485 -43.58 -22.05 -23.65
C GLY A 485 -42.73 -20.81 -23.86
N SER A 486 -42.19 -20.62 -25.07
CA SER A 486 -41.35 -19.47 -25.45
C SER A 486 -42.05 -18.11 -25.31
N GLU A 487 -43.37 -18.07 -25.23
CA GLU A 487 -44.16 -16.83 -25.08
C GLU A 487 -44.15 -16.29 -23.63
N GLY A 488 -43.98 -17.14 -22.62
CA GLY A 488 -43.89 -16.72 -21.22
C GLY A 488 -42.59 -15.97 -20.89
N SER A 489 -41.51 -16.26 -21.61
CA SER A 489 -40.23 -15.57 -21.46
C SER A 489 -40.21 -14.18 -22.10
N GLU A 490 -40.92 -13.99 -23.23
CA GLU A 490 -41.05 -12.67 -23.84
C GLU A 490 -41.99 -11.77 -23.02
N MET A 491 -43.10 -12.33 -22.52
CA MET A 491 -44.02 -11.58 -21.67
C MET A 491 -43.38 -11.18 -20.33
N ALA A 492 -42.54 -12.04 -19.74
CA ALA A 492 -41.76 -11.72 -18.55
C ALA A 492 -40.68 -10.64 -18.82
N ALA A 493 -40.01 -10.70 -19.98
CA ALA A 493 -39.04 -9.68 -20.38
C ALA A 493 -39.68 -8.31 -20.64
N GLU A 494 -40.86 -8.27 -21.26
CA GLU A 494 -41.63 -7.03 -21.44
C GLU A 494 -42.14 -6.46 -20.12
N LEU A 495 -42.50 -7.32 -19.16
CA LEU A 495 -42.92 -6.90 -17.83
C LEU A 495 -41.73 -6.30 -17.06
N GLU A 496 -40.56 -6.95 -17.09
CA GLU A 496 -39.32 -6.44 -16.51
C GLU A 496 -38.87 -5.12 -17.19
N GLU A 497 -39.05 -4.98 -18.51
CA GLU A 497 -38.75 -3.74 -19.25
C GLU A 497 -39.67 -2.59 -18.82
N LYS A 498 -40.97 -2.86 -18.64
CA LYS A 498 -41.94 -1.86 -18.13
C LYS A 498 -41.62 -1.44 -16.69
N GLU A 499 -41.23 -2.38 -15.83
CA GLU A 499 -40.83 -2.07 -14.45
C GLU A 499 -39.53 -1.26 -14.40
N ALA A 500 -38.55 -1.58 -15.25
CA ALA A 500 -37.31 -0.82 -15.34
C ALA A 500 -37.53 0.62 -15.84
N ILE A 501 -38.41 0.80 -16.84
CA ILE A 501 -38.79 2.13 -17.35
C ILE A 501 -39.54 2.93 -16.27
N ALA A 502 -40.47 2.30 -15.54
CA ALA A 502 -41.20 2.94 -14.45
C ALA A 502 -40.27 3.35 -13.29
N LEU A 503 -39.28 2.52 -12.96
CA LEU A 503 -38.26 2.84 -11.97
C LEU A 503 -37.38 4.00 -12.44
N GLN A 504 -36.97 4.01 -13.70
CA GLN A 504 -36.19 5.11 -14.29
C GLN A 504 -36.98 6.42 -14.28
N GLN A 505 -38.27 6.40 -14.61
CA GLN A 505 -39.14 7.58 -14.52
C GLN A 505 -39.29 8.08 -13.08
N ARG A 506 -39.39 7.18 -12.09
CA ARG A 506 -39.40 7.55 -10.66
C ARG A 506 -38.07 8.14 -10.21
N MET A 507 -36.94 7.59 -10.64
CA MET A 507 -35.61 8.14 -10.32
C MET A 507 -35.39 9.49 -10.99
N THR A 508 -35.80 9.67 -12.26
CA THR A 508 -35.74 10.95 -12.96
C THR A 508 -36.68 11.99 -12.32
N ALA A 509 -37.87 11.58 -11.88
CA ALA A 509 -38.79 12.45 -11.15
C ALA A 509 -38.18 12.89 -9.79
N ALA A 510 -37.58 11.96 -9.04
CA ALA A 510 -36.92 12.25 -7.76
C ALA A 510 -35.69 13.15 -7.93
N ILE A 511 -34.93 12.99 -9.02
CA ILE A 511 -33.84 13.90 -9.39
C ILE A 511 -34.40 15.28 -9.77
N SER A 512 -35.52 15.36 -10.48
CA SER A 512 -36.17 16.63 -10.84
C SER A 512 -36.76 17.37 -9.62
N GLU A 513 -37.27 16.63 -8.63
CA GLU A 513 -37.73 17.20 -7.35
C GLU A 513 -36.56 17.67 -6.48
N ALA A 514 -35.43 16.96 -6.50
CA ALA A 514 -34.20 17.40 -5.86
C ALA A 514 -33.60 18.65 -6.53
N ASP A 515 -33.69 18.75 -7.87
CA ASP A 515 -33.30 19.94 -8.63
C ASP A 515 -34.24 21.14 -8.40
N PHE A 516 -35.52 20.91 -8.08
CA PHE A 516 -36.45 21.96 -7.68
C PHE A 516 -36.07 22.59 -6.32
N MET A 517 -35.45 21.83 -5.43
CA MET A 517 -34.90 22.32 -4.15
C MET A 517 -33.50 22.93 -4.27
N ALA A 518 -32.79 22.71 -5.39
CA ALA A 518 -31.45 23.24 -5.66
C ALA A 518 -31.42 24.65 -6.30
N GLN A 519 -32.57 25.34 -6.40
CA GLN A 519 -32.67 26.68 -6.99
C GLN A 519 -31.79 27.80 -6.39
N PRO A 520 -31.21 27.73 -5.17
CA PRO A 520 -30.24 28.74 -4.73
C PRO A 520 -28.91 28.68 -5.51
N TYR A 521 -28.53 27.53 -6.08
CA TYR A 521 -27.19 27.33 -6.65
C TYR A 521 -27.08 27.74 -8.13
N LEU A 522 -28.18 27.64 -8.90
CA LEU A 522 -28.21 28.02 -10.32
C LEU A 522 -28.25 29.54 -10.57
N LYS A 523 -28.60 30.36 -9.56
CA LYS A 523 -28.54 31.84 -9.65
C LYS A 523 -27.13 32.39 -9.91
N ARG A 524 -26.07 31.67 -9.53
CA ARG A 524 -24.67 32.09 -9.81
C ARG A 524 -24.25 31.88 -11.27
N MET A 525 -24.76 30.84 -11.93
CA MET A 525 -24.45 30.54 -13.34
C MET A 525 -25.20 31.44 -14.33
N GLY A 526 -26.38 31.94 -13.96
CA GLY A 526 -27.14 32.92 -14.75
C GLY A 526 -26.42 34.28 -14.90
N SER A 527 -25.60 34.67 -13.92
CA SER A 527 -24.88 35.95 -13.94
C SER A 527 -23.82 36.02 -15.04
N ARG A 528 -23.08 34.93 -15.28
CA ARG A 528 -22.03 34.87 -16.32
C ARG A 528 -22.59 34.98 -17.75
N LYS A 529 -23.74 34.33 -18.03
CA LYS A 529 -24.44 34.46 -19.33
C LYS A 529 -25.05 35.86 -19.53
N MET A 530 -25.51 36.51 -18.46
CA MET A 530 -26.04 37.88 -18.51
C MET A 530 -24.92 38.92 -18.69
N GLU A 531 -23.74 38.69 -18.13
CA GLU A 531 -22.56 39.54 -18.24
C GLU A 531 -21.90 39.47 -19.62
N GLN A 532 -21.93 38.30 -20.27
CA GLN A 532 -21.49 38.15 -21.66
C GLN A 532 -22.48 38.78 -22.66
N ARG A 533 -23.79 38.74 -22.35
CA ARG A 533 -24.82 39.49 -23.11
C ARG A 533 -24.69 41.01 -22.91
N ARG A 534 -24.35 41.49 -21.71
CA ARG A 534 -24.03 42.90 -21.45
C ARG A 534 -22.76 43.35 -22.19
N ARG A 535 -21.69 42.55 -22.22
CA ARG A 535 -20.48 42.86 -23.01
C ARG A 535 -20.74 42.94 -24.52
N ASN A 536 -21.56 42.05 -25.06
CA ASN A 536 -21.93 42.09 -26.48
C ASN A 536 -22.87 43.26 -26.82
N MET A 537 -23.73 43.66 -25.87
CA MET A 537 -24.58 44.85 -25.99
C MET A 537 -23.75 46.14 -25.94
N TRP A 538 -22.77 46.24 -25.02
CA TRP A 538 -21.85 47.38 -24.93
C TRP A 538 -20.93 47.50 -26.16
N ARG A 539 -20.50 46.39 -26.77
CA ARG A 539 -19.78 46.42 -28.07
C ARG A 539 -20.66 46.96 -29.22
N ARG A 540 -21.94 46.57 -29.26
CA ARG A 540 -22.90 47.07 -30.27
C ARG A 540 -23.27 48.55 -30.06
N ILE A 541 -23.32 49.01 -28.81
CA ILE A 541 -23.53 50.42 -28.47
C ILE A 541 -22.27 51.25 -28.81
N SER A 542 -21.07 50.73 -28.54
CA SER A 542 -19.80 51.38 -28.91
C SER A 542 -19.62 51.52 -30.43
N GLN A 543 -19.99 50.50 -31.21
CA GLN A 543 -20.01 50.56 -32.68
C GLN A 543 -21.04 51.57 -33.22
N ARG A 544 -22.23 51.65 -32.62
CA ARG A 544 -23.23 52.67 -32.99
C ARG A 544 -22.86 54.10 -32.58
N CYS A 545 -22.02 54.27 -31.56
CA CYS A 545 -21.49 55.58 -31.19
C CYS A 545 -20.36 56.03 -32.13
N HIS A 546 -19.56 55.11 -32.69
CA HIS A 546 -18.56 55.44 -33.73
C HIS A 546 -19.19 55.80 -35.08
N GLU A 547 -20.36 55.25 -35.42
CA GLU A 547 -21.08 55.58 -36.66
C GLU A 547 -21.94 56.86 -36.56
N LYS A 548 -22.03 57.49 -35.38
CA LYS A 548 -22.79 58.75 -35.16
C LYS A 548 -21.95 59.99 -34.87
N THR A 549 -20.62 59.89 -34.92
CA THR A 549 -19.70 61.04 -34.77
C THR A 549 -19.10 61.52 -36.10
N SER A 550 -19.79 61.34 -37.23
CA SER A 550 -19.35 61.88 -38.54
C SER A 550 -20.30 62.91 -39.18
N TRP A 551 -21.14 63.60 -38.41
CA TRP A 551 -21.83 64.80 -38.89
C TRP A 551 -21.94 65.85 -37.77
N HIS A 552 -21.44 67.05 -38.06
CA HIS A 552 -21.31 68.26 -37.22
C HIS A 552 -20.13 68.27 -36.23
N CYS A 553 -18.92 68.59 -36.70
CA CYS A 553 -18.44 69.96 -36.89
C CYS A 553 -17.16 69.93 -37.74
#